data_AF-A0A222P0A7-F1
#
_entry.id   AF-A0A222P0A7-F1
#
_cell.length_a   1.000
_cell.length_b   1.000
_cell.length_c   1.000
_cell.angle_alpha   90.00
_cell.angle_beta   90.00
_cell.angle_gamma   90.00
#
_symmetry.space_group_name_H-M   'P 1'
#
loop_
_entity.id
_entity.type
_entity.pdbx_description
1 polymer ?
#
loop_
_entity_poly.entity_id
_entity_poly.type
_entity_poly.pdbx_seq_one_letter_code
_entity_poly.pdbx_strand_id
1 'polypeptide(L)'
;MAGTRERSNLKLVASAGSWRLYSARKADERFKAYELKVFQRDRYTCQFCGFQAKLFQEVVNLDHDFTNNRLSNLVTACCFCAQCFFIESVGVGGYGGGLLFISLNLASLN
;
A
#
# COMPACT_ATOMS: atom_id res chain seq x y z
N MET A 1 23.87 1.14 -11.89
CA MET A 1 23.48 2.38 -11.18
C MET A 1 21.98 2.35 -10.99
N ALA A 2 21.49 1.92 -9.82
CA ALA A 2 20.06 1.98 -9.53
C ALA A 2 19.71 3.43 -9.19
N GLY A 3 19.11 4.16 -10.14
CA GLY A 3 18.66 5.52 -9.90
C GLY A 3 17.72 5.57 -8.71
N THR A 4 17.96 6.51 -7.79
CA THR A 4 17.12 6.75 -6.63
C THR A 4 15.75 7.22 -7.12
N ARG A 5 14.79 6.30 -7.25
CA ARG A 5 13.41 6.63 -7.64
C ARG A 5 12.76 7.35 -6.45
N GLU A 6 12.13 8.49 -6.72
CA GLU A 6 11.35 9.22 -5.72
C GLU A 6 10.23 8.32 -5.19
N ARG A 7 10.15 8.19 -3.86
CA ARG A 7 9.21 7.28 -3.18
C ARG A 7 7.90 8.00 -2.91
N SER A 8 6.80 7.26 -2.94
CA SER A 8 5.49 7.79 -2.56
C SER A 8 5.44 8.09 -1.05
N ASN A 9 4.69 9.12 -0.68
CA ASN A 9 4.51 9.50 0.72
C ASN A 9 3.59 8.50 1.44
N LEU A 10 4.01 7.99 2.59
CA LEU A 10 3.21 7.07 3.40
C LEU A 10 2.49 7.85 4.50
N LYS A 11 1.17 7.69 4.59
CA LYS A 11 0.32 8.32 5.59
C LYS A 11 -0.49 7.27 6.33
N LEU A 12 -0.75 7.51 7.61
CA LEU A 12 -1.75 6.76 8.37
C LEU A 12 -3.14 7.31 8.00
N VAL A 13 -4.00 6.46 7.44
CA VAL A 13 -5.34 6.84 6.99
C VAL A 13 -6.36 5.91 7.62
N ALA A 14 -7.43 6.52 8.16
CA ALA A 14 -8.64 5.82 8.57
C ALA A 14 -9.79 6.28 7.67
N SER A 15 -10.60 5.35 7.15
CA SER A 15 -11.77 5.72 6.35
C SER A 15 -12.87 4.67 6.40
N ALA A 16 -14.11 5.13 6.45
CA ALA A 16 -15.26 4.23 6.42
C ALA A 16 -15.37 3.58 5.02
N GLY A 17 -15.24 2.25 4.97
CA GLY A 17 -15.56 1.47 3.77
C GLY A 17 -14.41 1.29 2.75
N SER A 18 -13.30 2.02 2.84
CA SER A 18 -12.15 1.81 1.94
C SER A 18 -11.59 0.40 2.05
N TRP A 19 -11.48 -0.13 3.29
CA TRP A 19 -11.10 -1.53 3.52
C TRP A 19 -12.01 -2.52 2.80
N ARG A 20 -13.33 -2.26 2.81
CA ARG A 20 -14.32 -3.12 2.15
C ARG A 20 -14.10 -3.13 0.64
N LEU A 21 -13.91 -1.97 0.02
CA LEU A 21 -13.65 -1.86 -1.43
C LEU A 21 -12.32 -2.51 -1.82
N TYR A 22 -11.26 -2.24 -1.04
CA TYR A 22 -9.93 -2.80 -1.23
C TYR A 22 -9.89 -4.32 -1.07
N SER A 23 -10.55 -4.88 -0.06
CA SER A 23 -10.58 -6.33 0.16
C SER A 23 -11.42 -7.04 -0.88
N ALA A 24 -12.60 -6.49 -1.23
CA ALA A 24 -13.49 -7.08 -2.22
C ALA A 24 -12.84 -7.18 -3.61
N ARG A 25 -12.09 -6.16 -4.05
CA ARG A 25 -11.48 -6.17 -5.39
C ARG A 25 -10.41 -7.25 -5.57
N LYS A 26 -9.82 -7.78 -4.49
CA LYS A 26 -8.82 -8.86 -4.61
C LYS A 26 -9.42 -10.16 -5.16
N ALA A 27 -10.73 -10.35 -5.00
CA ALA A 27 -11.46 -11.46 -5.58
C ALA A 27 -11.90 -11.22 -7.04
N ASP A 28 -11.79 -10.00 -7.56
CA ASP A 28 -12.19 -9.64 -8.92
C ASP A 28 -11.14 -10.09 -9.96
N GLU A 29 -11.53 -10.96 -10.88
CA GLU A 29 -10.65 -11.50 -11.94
C GLU A 29 -10.10 -10.41 -12.88
N ARG A 30 -10.89 -9.36 -13.17
CA ARG A 30 -10.41 -8.24 -13.99
C ARG A 30 -9.33 -7.49 -13.24
N PHE A 31 -9.48 -7.32 -11.93
CA PHE A 31 -8.47 -6.65 -11.11
C PHE A 31 -7.17 -7.43 -11.04
N LYS A 32 -7.19 -8.76 -10.95
CA LYS A 32 -5.97 -9.61 -10.97
C LYS A 32 -5.08 -9.35 -12.20
N ALA A 33 -5.68 -9.12 -13.36
CA ALA A 33 -4.93 -8.77 -14.57
C ALA A 33 -4.23 -7.39 -14.48
N TYR A 34 -4.86 -6.42 -13.82
CA TYR A 34 -4.25 -5.11 -13.54
C TYR A 34 -3.18 -5.21 -12.46
N GLU A 35 -3.43 -6.00 -11.44
CA GLU A 35 -2.52 -6.24 -10.32
C GLU A 35 -1.14 -6.72 -10.82
N LEU A 36 -1.13 -7.72 -11.71
CA LEU A 36 0.11 -8.22 -12.30
C LEU A 36 0.86 -7.13 -13.10
N LYS A 37 0.14 -6.27 -13.83
CA LYS A 37 0.75 -5.15 -14.58
C LYS A 37 1.40 -4.14 -13.64
N VAL A 38 0.75 -3.84 -12.50
CA VAL A 38 1.29 -2.93 -11.47
C VAL A 38 2.55 -3.51 -10.86
N PHE A 39 2.53 -4.78 -10.45
CA PHE A 39 3.71 -5.45 -9.89
C PHE A 39 4.87 -5.48 -10.88
N GLN A 40 4.64 -5.79 -12.16
CA GLN A 40 5.68 -5.78 -13.18
C GLN A 40 6.25 -4.38 -13.41
N ARG A 41 5.40 -3.36 -13.53
CA ARG A 41 5.82 -1.95 -13.70
C ARG A 41 6.71 -1.48 -12.56
N ASP A 42 6.37 -1.88 -11.35
CA ASP A 42 7.07 -1.49 -10.12
C ASP A 42 8.19 -2.46 -9.73
N ARG A 43 8.47 -3.46 -10.58
CA ARG A 43 9.49 -4.49 -10.38
C ARG A 43 9.32 -5.26 -9.06
N TYR A 44 8.06 -5.47 -8.65
CA TYR A 44 7.69 -6.12 -7.40
C TYR A 44 8.26 -5.40 -6.17
N THR A 45 8.50 -4.09 -6.27
CA THR A 45 9.07 -3.25 -5.21
C THR A 45 8.01 -2.33 -4.65
N CYS A 46 7.86 -2.32 -3.32
CA CYS A 46 7.01 -1.37 -2.61
C CYS A 46 7.43 0.07 -2.91
N GLN A 47 6.51 0.88 -3.45
CA GLN A 47 6.79 2.27 -3.85
C GLN A 47 6.91 3.24 -2.64
N PHE A 48 6.75 2.74 -1.42
CA PHE A 48 6.93 3.49 -0.17
C PHE A 48 8.28 3.14 0.48
N CYS A 49 8.37 1.98 1.15
CA CYS A 49 9.59 1.58 1.87
C CYS A 49 10.65 0.91 1.00
N GLY A 50 10.34 0.48 -0.22
CA GLY A 50 11.30 -0.15 -1.15
C GLY A 50 11.55 -1.63 -0.93
N PHE A 51 10.79 -2.27 -0.03
CA PHE A 51 10.80 -3.71 0.13
C PHE A 51 10.43 -4.39 -1.19
N GLN A 52 11.24 -5.35 -1.64
CA GLN A 52 11.04 -6.07 -2.90
C GLN A 52 10.83 -7.56 -2.64
N ALA A 53 9.73 -8.11 -3.15
CA ALA A 53 9.39 -9.52 -3.05
C ALA A 53 8.36 -9.89 -4.12
N LYS A 54 8.43 -11.12 -4.65
CA LYS A 54 7.47 -11.61 -5.65
C LYS A 54 6.13 -12.08 -5.07
N LEU A 55 6.06 -12.27 -3.74
CA LEU A 55 4.90 -12.76 -3.02
C LEU A 55 4.50 -11.77 -1.94
N PHE A 56 3.21 -11.77 -1.59
CA PHE A 56 2.62 -10.94 -0.53
C PHE A 56 2.78 -9.42 -0.73
N GLN A 57 3.04 -8.98 -1.96
CA GLN A 57 2.83 -7.59 -2.34
C GLN A 57 1.34 -7.32 -2.51
N GLU A 58 0.98 -6.06 -2.32
CA GLU A 58 -0.37 -5.53 -2.40
C GLU A 58 -0.41 -4.41 -3.44
N VAL A 59 -1.58 -4.17 -4.02
CA VAL A 59 -1.81 -2.99 -4.86
C VAL A 59 -2.74 -2.04 -4.13
N VAL A 60 -2.34 -0.77 -4.02
CA VAL A 60 -3.05 0.30 -3.29
C VAL A 60 -3.22 1.53 -4.17
N ASN A 61 -4.17 2.40 -3.80
CA ASN A 61 -4.47 3.65 -4.51
C ASN A 61 -3.73 4.80 -3.84
N LEU A 62 -3.01 5.61 -4.62
CA LEU A 62 -2.23 6.74 -4.11
C LEU A 62 -3.11 7.85 -3.53
N ASP A 63 -4.29 8.07 -4.11
CA ASP A 63 -5.28 9.06 -3.65
C ASP A 63 -6.19 8.56 -2.52
N HIS A 64 -6.05 7.29 -2.11
CA HIS A 64 -6.90 6.61 -1.12
C HIS A 64 -8.38 6.48 -1.54
N ASP A 65 -8.73 6.77 -2.80
CA ASP A 65 -10.04 6.50 -3.38
C ASP A 65 -10.01 5.16 -4.14
N PHE A 66 -10.56 4.12 -3.50
CA PHE A 66 -10.59 2.76 -4.04
C PHE A 66 -11.60 2.56 -5.19
N THR A 67 -12.34 3.61 -5.56
CA THR A 67 -13.13 3.64 -6.79
C THR A 67 -12.29 4.08 -8.01
N ASN A 68 -11.21 4.85 -7.80
CA ASN A 68 -10.32 5.35 -8.85
C ASN A 68 -9.21 4.35 -9.21
N ASN A 69 -9.56 3.29 -9.95
CA ASN A 69 -8.61 2.21 -10.32
C ASN A 69 -7.81 2.48 -11.60
N ARG A 70 -7.51 3.75 -11.92
CA ARG A 70 -6.62 4.08 -13.06
C ARG A 70 -5.23 3.55 -12.79
N LEU A 71 -4.56 2.97 -13.80
CA LEU A 71 -3.23 2.36 -13.64
C LEU A 71 -2.19 3.33 -13.06
N SER A 72 -2.28 4.63 -13.38
CA SER A 72 -1.40 5.67 -12.84
C SER A 72 -1.60 5.94 -11.34
N ASN A 73 -2.76 5.58 -10.78
CA ASN A 73 -3.09 5.73 -9.37
C ASN A 73 -2.78 4.47 -8.54
N LEU A 74 -2.65 3.32 -9.19
CA LEU A 74 -2.33 2.06 -8.54
C LEU A 74 -0.82 1.88 -8.40
N VAL A 75 -0.35 1.50 -7.23
CA VAL A 75 1.07 1.22 -6.94
C VAL A 75 1.24 -0.05 -6.12
N THR A 76 2.41 -0.68 -6.27
CA THR A 76 2.84 -1.80 -5.44
C THR A 76 3.21 -1.33 -4.04
N ALA A 77 2.69 -2.00 -3.02
CA ALA A 77 3.01 -1.79 -1.61
C ALA A 77 3.25 -3.13 -0.92
N CYS A 78 4.15 -3.18 0.06
CA CYS A 78 4.23 -4.34 0.94
C CYS A 78 3.07 -4.34 1.95
N CYS A 79 2.78 -5.49 2.56
CA CYS A 79 1.72 -5.59 3.58
C CYS A 79 1.89 -4.58 4.73
N PHE A 80 3.13 -4.26 5.13
CA PHE A 80 3.39 -3.27 6.18
C PHE A 80 3.02 -1.83 5.79
N CYS A 81 3.24 -1.43 4.53
CA CYS A 81 2.86 -0.10 4.06
C CYS A 81 1.39 -0.03 3.65
N ALA A 82 0.86 -1.09 3.03
CA ALA A 82 -0.53 -1.13 2.60
C ALA A 82 -1.51 -0.97 3.78
N GLN A 83 -1.21 -1.61 4.91
CA GLN A 83 -2.07 -1.55 6.10
C GLN A 83 -2.13 -0.14 6.74
N CYS A 84 -1.18 0.75 6.44
CA CYS A 84 -1.24 2.14 6.88
C CYS A 84 -2.44 2.90 6.29
N PHE A 85 -3.03 2.44 5.20
CA PHE A 85 -4.18 3.09 4.56
C PHE A 85 -5.55 2.64 5.09
N PHE A 86 -5.56 1.70 6.04
CA PHE A 86 -6.76 1.11 6.62
C PHE A 86 -6.58 0.88 8.13
N ILE A 87 -6.10 1.89 8.86
CA ILE A 87 -5.70 1.73 10.26
C ILE A 87 -6.87 1.26 11.14
N GLU A 88 -8.11 1.57 10.78
CA GLU A 88 -9.32 1.10 11.47
C GLU A 88 -9.56 -0.42 11.32
N SER A 89 -8.91 -1.05 10.34
CA SER A 89 -9.09 -2.46 9.99
C SER A 89 -7.87 -3.31 10.38
N VAL A 90 -6.76 -2.72 10.81
CA VAL A 90 -5.54 -3.45 11.21
C VAL A 90 -5.81 -4.30 12.46
N GLY A 91 -5.50 -5.59 12.39
CA GLY A 91 -5.75 -6.56 13.46
C GLY A 91 -7.20 -7.06 13.54
N VAL A 92 -8.10 -6.57 12.68
CA VAL A 92 -9.51 -7.00 12.64
C VAL A 92 -9.68 -8.09 11.58
N GLY A 93 -10.36 -9.19 11.94
CA GLY A 93 -10.68 -10.27 10.99
C GLY A 93 -9.46 -10.95 10.35
N GLY A 94 -8.31 -10.94 11.03
CA GLY A 94 -7.06 -11.53 10.53
C GLY A 94 -6.28 -10.65 9.53
N TYR A 95 -6.70 -9.40 9.31
CA TYR A 95 -5.96 -8.48 8.45
C TYR A 95 -4.77 -7.83 9.17
N GLY A 96 -3.55 -8.26 8.80
CA GLY A 96 -2.32 -7.62 9.24
C GLY A 96 -2.15 -7.59 10.77
N GLY A 97 -1.47 -6.56 11.26
CA GLY A 97 -1.24 -6.36 12.70
C GLY A 97 -0.22 -5.25 12.96
N GLY A 98 -0.39 -4.54 14.07
CA GLY A 98 0.51 -3.47 14.46
C GLY A 98 0.10 -2.76 15.75
N LEU A 99 1.01 -1.95 16.27
CA LEU A 99 0.79 -1.06 17.42
C LEU A 99 1.14 0.37 16.99
N LEU A 100 0.28 1.33 17.33
CA LEU A 100 0.62 2.74 17.19
C LEU A 100 1.56 3.15 18.31
N PHE A 101 2.69 3.76 17.96
CA PHE A 101 3.65 4.31 18.89
C PHE A 101 4.07 5.71 18.46
N ILE A 102 4.48 6.53 19.42
CA ILE A 102 5.03 7.85 19.16
C ILE A 102 6.54 7.69 18.98
N SER A 103 7.05 8.11 17.83
CA SER A 103 8.49 8.19 17.57
C SER A 103 8.90 9.64 17.42
N LEU A 104 9.80 10.10 18.30
CA LEU A 104 10.40 11.42 18.19
C LEU A 104 11.66 11.29 17.34
N ASN A 105 11.66 11.86 16.15
CA ASN A 105 12.84 11.90 15.32
C ASN A 105 13.76 13.05 15.78
N LEU A 106 14.78 12.70 16.58
CA LEU A 106 15.79 13.63 17.07
C LEU A 106 16.72 14.15 15.96
N ALA A 107 16.71 13.56 14.74
CA ALA A 107 17.53 14.03 13.63
C ALA A 107 17.02 15.33 12.97
N SER A 108 15.86 15.84 13.39
CA SER A 108 15.27 17.11 12.91
C SER A 108 15.62 18.32 13.80
N LEU A 109 16.41 18.11 14.86
CA LEU A 109 16.74 19.12 15.87
C LEU A 109 18.17 19.71 15.73
N ASN A 110 18.88 19.41 14.64
CA ASN A 110 20.16 20.04 14.30
C ASN A 110 20.07 20.76 12.96
#